data_AF-A0A933ZGG6-F1
#
_entry.id   AF-A0A933ZGG6-F1
#
_cell.length_a   1.000
_cell.length_b   1.000
_cell.length_c   1.000
_cell.angle_alpha   90.00
_cell.angle_beta   90.00
_cell.angle_gamma   90.00
#
_symmetry.space_group_name_H-M   'P 1'
#
loop_
_entity.id
_entity.type
_entity.pdbx_description
1 polymer ?
#
loop_
_entity_poly.entity_id
_entity_poly.type
_entity_poly.pdbx_seq_one_letter_code
_entity_poly.pdbx_strand_id
1 'polypeptide(L)'
;MKRAMVASVALLSAGCAFRPWTPSVSVAYGAQDVPPAEPMRVAPASDLLSRWQLPSSNPWAAYTKLTLLSSLDARRGVAELPQVGELDVVRRAEHAASVLAAAGLPRDTLFILDLRGAASVAFGATLSRAARDPVSPVATFNNWPGDDEMVPAEETLAALVTMSPKMPGATETRSVPVFMLDAWRLAYREDVADEEVLDNRYMLDASSFPSTLELQAQGINHVLYVVESLDDAEHEEDDVHAAARTWQQAGVTVHMVDLSWLQSLSAPLDWDMMLRDYRLVIEPRQTIVEDPGFYARSQGGFGGRHGLPSPFRYGGSYRGVGHGGGG
;
A
#
# COMPACT_ATOMS: atom_id res chain seq x y z
N MET A 1 -55.99 -29.63 -21.87
CA MET A 1 -54.63 -29.15 -22.18
C MET A 1 -54.00 -28.63 -20.88
N LYS A 2 -53.06 -29.36 -20.27
CA LYS A 2 -52.38 -28.96 -19.03
C LYS A 2 -51.07 -28.25 -19.40
N ARG A 3 -50.95 -26.96 -19.03
CA ARG A 3 -49.71 -26.19 -19.17
C ARG A 3 -48.77 -26.59 -18.04
N ALA A 4 -47.62 -27.15 -18.39
CA ALA A 4 -46.51 -27.32 -17.47
C ALA A 4 -45.85 -25.95 -17.24
N MET A 5 -45.83 -25.48 -15.99
CA MET A 5 -44.92 -24.43 -15.57
C MET A 5 -43.54 -25.06 -15.39
N VAL A 6 -42.62 -24.74 -16.28
CA VAL A 6 -41.19 -24.89 -16.04
C VAL A 6 -40.79 -23.71 -15.17
N ALA A 7 -40.68 -23.93 -13.87
CA ALA A 7 -40.06 -22.96 -12.97
C ALA A 7 -38.55 -22.96 -13.26
N SER A 8 -38.05 -21.83 -13.72
CA SER A 8 -36.63 -21.58 -13.96
C SER A 8 -35.84 -21.77 -12.66
N VAL A 9 -34.99 -22.81 -12.62
CA VAL A 9 -33.98 -23.01 -11.56
C VAL A 9 -32.77 -22.12 -11.87
N ALA A 10 -32.98 -20.81 -11.85
CA ALA A 10 -31.93 -19.81 -11.90
C ALA A 10 -32.29 -18.74 -10.87
N LEU A 11 -31.34 -18.38 -9.99
CA LEU A 11 -31.43 -17.42 -8.87
C LEU A 11 -31.52 -18.00 -7.45
N LEU A 12 -30.76 -19.07 -7.13
CA LEU A 12 -30.41 -19.37 -5.73
C LEU A 12 -28.95 -19.82 -5.55
N SER A 13 -28.04 -19.30 -6.39
CA SER A 13 -26.61 -19.26 -6.08
C SER A 13 -26.23 -17.84 -5.68
N ALA A 14 -26.87 -17.31 -4.63
CA ALA A 14 -26.19 -16.35 -3.75
C ALA A 14 -25.14 -17.17 -2.98
N GLY A 15 -24.13 -17.62 -3.72
CA GLY A 15 -23.00 -18.29 -3.14
C GLY A 15 -22.37 -17.28 -2.21
N CYS A 16 -22.21 -17.67 -0.94
CA CYS A 16 -21.12 -17.19 -0.12
C CYS A 16 -19.82 -17.53 -0.86
N ALA A 17 -19.50 -16.78 -1.92
CA ALA A 17 -18.16 -16.74 -2.44
C ALA A 17 -17.37 -16.08 -1.32
N PHE A 18 -16.67 -16.92 -0.56
CA PHE A 18 -15.75 -16.46 0.47
C PHE A 18 -14.87 -15.41 -0.18
N ARG A 19 -14.93 -14.19 0.36
CA ARG A 19 -14.13 -13.07 -0.12
C ARG A 19 -12.65 -13.47 0.04
N PRO A 20 -11.78 -13.17 -0.93
CA PRO A 20 -10.36 -13.40 -0.74
C PRO A 20 -9.89 -12.57 0.46
N TRP A 21 -9.18 -13.21 1.39
CA TRP A 21 -8.55 -12.55 2.51
C TRP A 21 -7.33 -11.78 2.00
N THR A 22 -7.50 -10.48 1.77
CA THR A 22 -6.43 -9.53 1.38
C THR A 22 -6.06 -8.64 2.57
N PRO A 23 -4.89 -7.96 2.55
CA PRO A 23 -4.45 -7.12 3.66
C PRO A 23 -5.48 -6.07 4.11
N SER A 24 -6.31 -5.52 3.22
CA SER A 24 -7.33 -4.54 3.61
C SER A 24 -8.56 -5.12 4.31
N VAL A 25 -8.80 -6.43 4.21
CA VAL A 25 -9.95 -7.10 4.84
C VAL A 25 -9.76 -7.19 6.34
N SER A 26 -8.55 -7.51 6.79
CA SER A 26 -8.21 -7.72 8.19
C SER A 26 -8.39 -6.45 9.04
N VAL A 27 -8.16 -5.30 8.41
CA VAL A 27 -8.35 -3.95 8.99
C VAL A 27 -9.74 -3.79 9.60
N ALA A 28 -10.78 -4.27 8.90
CA ALA A 28 -12.16 -4.10 9.32
C ALA A 28 -12.52 -4.89 10.60
N TYR A 29 -11.66 -5.81 11.05
CA TYR A 29 -11.98 -6.76 12.11
C TYR A 29 -11.10 -6.68 13.36
N GLY A 30 -9.91 -6.07 13.32
CA GLY A 30 -8.96 -6.19 14.43
C GLY A 30 -7.88 -5.13 14.56
N ALA A 31 -7.98 -4.00 13.87
CA ALA A 31 -6.98 -2.95 13.96
C ALA A 31 -6.90 -2.32 15.36
N GLN A 32 -5.67 -2.08 15.83
CA GLN A 32 -5.42 -1.26 17.03
C GLN A 32 -5.90 0.18 16.80
N ASP A 33 -6.56 0.77 17.80
CA ASP A 33 -6.96 2.17 17.78
C ASP A 33 -5.78 3.12 17.55
N VAL A 34 -6.04 4.21 16.83
CA VAL A 34 -5.07 5.27 16.58
C VAL A 34 -4.84 6.06 17.87
N PRO A 35 -3.58 6.29 18.31
CA PRO A 35 -3.30 7.23 19.38
C PRO A 35 -3.87 8.61 19.05
N PRO A 36 -4.30 9.40 20.04
CA PRO A 36 -4.78 10.75 19.79
C PRO A 36 -3.68 11.61 19.14
N ALA A 37 -4.09 12.53 18.27
CA ALA A 37 -3.17 13.49 17.67
C ALA A 37 -2.65 14.47 18.73
N GLU A 38 -1.37 14.79 18.65
CA GLU A 38 -0.71 15.76 19.52
C GLU A 38 0.05 16.81 18.71
N PRO A 39 0.25 18.04 19.25
CA PRO A 39 0.99 19.07 18.56
C PRO A 39 2.46 18.67 18.38
N MET A 40 2.87 18.41 17.14
CA MET A 40 4.23 18.02 16.76
C MET A 40 4.91 19.11 15.96
N ARG A 41 6.17 19.44 16.30
CA ARG A 41 6.99 20.33 15.47
C ARG A 41 7.40 19.60 14.19
N VAL A 42 7.05 20.19 13.05
CA VAL A 42 7.36 19.63 11.73
C VAL A 42 8.39 20.49 11.01
N ALA A 43 9.33 19.83 10.34
CA ALA A 43 10.23 20.51 9.41
C ALA A 43 9.44 21.08 8.22
N PRO A 44 9.98 22.07 7.48
CA PRO A 44 9.36 22.54 6.24
C PRO A 44 9.02 21.38 5.30
N ALA A 45 7.92 21.49 4.56
CA ALA A 45 7.47 20.45 3.65
C ALA A 45 8.54 20.11 2.60
N SER A 46 9.24 21.11 2.07
CA SER A 46 10.37 20.91 1.14
C SER A 46 11.50 20.07 1.74
N ASP A 47 11.83 20.28 3.02
CA ASP A 47 12.85 19.50 3.71
C ASP A 47 12.37 18.05 3.86
N LEU A 48 11.12 17.83 4.28
CA LEU A 48 10.56 16.49 4.43
C LEU A 48 10.46 15.74 3.09
N LEU A 49 9.99 16.41 2.04
CA LEU A 49 9.95 15.87 0.67
C LEU A 49 11.36 15.43 0.23
N SER A 50 12.37 16.26 0.47
CA SER A 50 13.75 15.93 0.10
C SER A 50 14.32 14.69 0.81
N ARG A 51 13.84 14.38 2.02
CA ARG A 51 14.24 13.18 2.77
C ARG A 51 13.66 11.89 2.18
N TRP A 52 12.53 12.00 1.47
CA TRP A 52 11.82 10.87 0.87
C TRP A 52 11.98 10.79 -0.65
N GLN A 53 12.64 11.76 -1.27
CA GLN A 53 12.90 11.79 -2.70
C GLN A 53 14.14 10.95 -3.05
N LEU A 54 13.94 9.89 -3.82
CA LEU A 54 15.06 9.15 -4.41
C LEU A 54 15.79 10.01 -5.46
N PRO A 55 17.12 9.86 -5.64
CA PRO A 55 17.85 10.50 -6.73
C PRO A 55 17.22 10.16 -8.08
N SER A 56 17.16 11.12 -9.01
CA SER A 56 16.57 10.90 -10.33
C SER A 56 17.32 9.86 -11.19
N SER A 57 18.56 9.55 -10.83
CA SER A 57 19.35 8.47 -11.43
C SER A 57 18.96 7.07 -10.92
N ASN A 58 18.22 6.98 -9.82
CA ASN A 58 17.78 5.72 -9.26
C ASN A 58 16.62 5.17 -10.11
N PRO A 59 16.67 3.89 -10.55
CA PRO A 59 15.65 3.32 -11.43
C PRO A 59 14.24 3.29 -10.79
N TRP A 60 14.17 3.38 -9.47
CA TRP A 60 12.92 3.30 -8.73
C TRP A 60 12.28 4.67 -8.43
N ALA A 61 12.96 5.77 -8.77
CA ALA A 61 12.51 7.12 -8.43
C ALA A 61 11.16 7.47 -9.06
N ALA A 62 10.87 6.97 -10.26
CA ALA A 62 9.62 7.25 -11.00
C ALA A 62 8.36 6.71 -10.30
N TYR A 63 8.50 5.73 -9.41
CA TYR A 63 7.38 5.10 -8.69
C TYR A 63 7.04 5.81 -7.38
N THR A 64 7.85 6.78 -6.97
CA THR A 64 7.68 7.48 -5.69
C THR A 64 6.51 8.46 -5.76
N LYS A 65 5.54 8.31 -4.85
CA LYS A 65 4.39 9.20 -4.65
C LYS A 65 4.48 9.82 -3.25
N LEU A 66 4.55 11.14 -3.19
CA LEU A 66 4.73 11.91 -1.94
C LEU A 66 3.54 12.85 -1.65
N THR A 67 2.35 12.49 -2.14
CA THR A 67 1.13 13.29 -2.00
C THR A 67 0.86 13.65 -0.53
N LEU A 68 1.00 12.69 0.40
CA LEU A 68 0.83 12.94 1.84
C LEU A 68 1.78 14.02 2.36
N LEU A 69 3.07 13.96 2.04
CA LEU A 69 4.04 14.97 2.50
C LEU A 69 3.77 16.35 1.89
N SER A 70 3.24 16.39 0.66
CA SER A 70 2.87 17.65 0.02
C SER A 70 1.72 18.38 0.74
N SER A 71 0.91 17.66 1.54
CA SER A 71 -0.16 18.25 2.34
C SER A 71 0.32 19.11 3.51
N LEU A 72 1.56 18.91 3.98
CA LEU A 72 2.13 19.64 5.11
C LEU A 72 2.42 21.11 4.80
N ASP A 73 2.56 21.48 3.53
CA ASP A 73 2.88 22.87 3.14
C ASP A 73 1.74 23.85 3.52
N ALA A 74 0.55 23.33 3.83
CA ALA A 74 -0.56 24.10 4.39
C ALA A 74 -0.44 24.37 5.91
N ARG A 75 0.38 23.61 6.66
CA ARG A 75 0.43 23.61 8.14
C ARG A 75 1.79 24.17 8.63
N ARG A 76 1.82 25.43 9.09
CA ARG A 76 3.06 26.15 9.46
C ARG A 76 3.73 25.59 10.72
N GLY A 77 4.76 24.75 10.56
CA GLY A 77 5.78 24.42 11.58
C GLY A 77 5.32 23.59 12.79
N VAL A 78 4.01 23.47 13.00
CA VAL A 78 3.37 22.56 13.96
C VAL A 78 2.21 21.87 13.23
N ALA A 79 2.09 20.56 13.41
CA ALA A 79 0.96 19.76 12.94
C ALA A 79 0.46 18.88 14.09
N GLU A 80 -0.86 18.74 14.21
CA GLU A 80 -1.45 17.71 15.08
C GLU A 80 -1.25 16.37 14.39
N LEU A 81 -0.48 15.47 15.01
CA LEU A 81 -0.13 14.16 14.44
C LEU A 81 -0.12 13.10 15.55
N PRO A 82 -0.58 11.87 15.28
CA PRO A 82 -0.58 10.80 16.27
C PRO A 82 0.83 10.29 16.59
N GLN A 83 1.05 9.82 17.83
CA GLN A 83 2.31 9.19 18.27
C GLN A 83 2.42 7.74 17.79
N VAL A 84 2.59 7.56 16.47
CA VAL A 84 2.58 6.23 15.83
C VAL A 84 3.66 5.27 16.31
N GLY A 85 4.74 5.76 16.92
CA GLY A 85 5.78 4.91 17.51
C GLY A 85 5.30 4.02 18.67
N GLU A 86 4.16 4.33 19.27
CA GLU A 86 3.56 3.55 20.36
C GLU A 86 2.77 2.33 19.85
N LEU A 87 2.34 2.36 18.58
CA LEU A 87 1.59 1.28 17.94
C LEU A 87 2.41 -0.02 17.93
N ASP A 88 1.77 -1.13 18.30
CA ASP A 88 2.43 -2.45 18.37
C ASP A 88 2.91 -2.88 16.97
N VAL A 89 2.09 -2.64 15.95
CA VAL A 89 2.42 -2.98 14.55
C VAL A 89 3.66 -2.22 14.05
N VAL A 90 3.79 -0.94 14.43
CA VAL A 90 4.96 -0.11 14.07
C VAL A 90 6.22 -0.68 14.73
N ARG A 91 6.18 -0.96 16.04
CA ARG A 91 7.33 -1.56 16.76
C ARG A 91 7.70 -2.93 16.22
N ARG A 92 6.71 -3.76 15.87
CA ARG A 92 6.94 -5.07 15.22
C ARG A 92 7.61 -4.91 13.86
N ALA A 93 7.19 -3.93 13.06
CA ALA A 93 7.74 -3.64 11.74
C ALA A 93 9.21 -3.15 11.82
N GLU A 94 9.53 -2.24 12.75
CA GLU A 94 10.91 -1.81 13.00
C GLU A 94 11.81 -2.98 13.45
N HIS A 95 11.28 -3.84 14.34
CA HIS A 95 12.01 -5.01 14.81
C HIS A 95 12.28 -6.00 13.67
N ALA A 96 11.25 -6.32 12.87
CA ALA A 96 11.37 -7.20 11.69
C ALA A 96 12.40 -6.66 10.69
N ALA A 97 12.35 -5.37 10.38
CA ALA A 97 13.32 -4.71 9.49
C ALA A 97 14.76 -4.76 10.05
N SER A 98 14.93 -4.59 11.36
CA SER A 98 16.23 -4.67 12.02
C SER A 98 16.82 -6.09 11.98
N VAL A 99 15.99 -7.11 12.22
CA VAL A 99 16.38 -8.53 12.12
C VAL A 99 16.75 -8.86 10.68
N LEU A 100 15.92 -8.47 9.71
CA LEU A 100 16.19 -8.66 8.28
C LEU A 100 17.51 -7.99 7.85
N ALA A 101 17.73 -6.74 8.26
CA ALA A 101 18.98 -6.02 7.98
C ALA A 101 20.22 -6.76 8.53
N ALA A 102 20.11 -7.30 9.75
CA ALA A 102 21.19 -8.06 10.38
C ALA A 102 21.44 -9.41 9.70
N ALA A 103 20.37 -10.05 9.21
CA ALA A 103 20.44 -11.32 8.52
C ALA A 103 20.96 -11.21 7.08
N GLY A 104 20.78 -10.04 6.45
CA GLY A 104 21.28 -9.69 5.12
C GLY A 104 20.22 -9.83 4.03
N LEU A 105 20.20 -8.91 3.06
CA LEU A 105 19.14 -8.84 2.06
C LEU A 105 19.40 -9.74 0.83
N PRO A 106 18.36 -10.37 0.24
CA PRO A 106 18.46 -11.00 -1.08
C PRO A 106 18.56 -9.91 -2.16
N ARG A 107 19.59 -9.99 -3.01
CA ARG A 107 19.97 -8.92 -3.97
C ARG A 107 19.20 -8.90 -5.29
N ASP A 108 18.38 -9.92 -5.51
CA ASP A 108 17.54 -10.17 -6.69
C ASP A 108 16.04 -10.08 -6.34
N THR A 109 15.72 -9.40 -5.25
CA THR A 109 14.37 -9.31 -4.70
C THR A 109 13.85 -7.87 -4.67
N LEU A 110 12.62 -7.68 -5.14
CA LEU A 110 11.79 -6.51 -4.85
C LEU A 110 10.97 -6.77 -3.57
N PHE A 111 10.92 -5.80 -2.67
CA PHE A 111 10.05 -5.86 -1.50
C PHE A 111 8.79 -5.03 -1.74
N ILE A 112 7.63 -5.62 -1.48
CA ILE A 112 6.34 -4.92 -1.39
C ILE A 112 5.91 -5.01 0.07
N LEU A 113 5.90 -3.87 0.78
CA LEU A 113 5.44 -3.79 2.16
C LEU A 113 3.98 -3.37 2.17
N ASP A 114 3.08 -4.34 2.32
CA ASP A 114 1.64 -4.11 2.40
C ASP A 114 1.17 -4.25 3.84
N LEU A 115 1.62 -3.30 4.67
CA LEU A 115 1.29 -3.15 6.09
C LEU A 115 0.45 -1.89 6.28
N ARG A 116 -0.16 -1.70 7.46
CA ARG A 116 -0.66 -0.39 7.89
C ARG A 116 0.39 0.69 7.59
N GLY A 117 -0.02 1.78 6.94
CA GLY A 117 0.94 2.67 6.29
C GLY A 117 2.06 3.20 7.18
N ALA A 118 1.79 3.54 8.46
CA ALA A 118 2.82 3.90 9.43
C ALA A 118 3.86 2.79 9.67
N ALA A 119 3.43 1.52 9.71
CA ALA A 119 4.32 0.36 9.85
C ALA A 119 5.15 0.10 8.60
N SER A 120 4.57 0.27 7.39
CA SER A 120 5.33 0.21 6.13
C SER A 120 6.45 1.25 6.08
N VAL A 121 6.14 2.49 6.50
CA VAL A 121 7.13 3.57 6.63
C VAL A 121 8.22 3.21 7.63
N ALA A 122 7.83 2.74 8.83
CA ALA A 122 8.76 2.37 9.89
C ALA A 122 9.71 1.24 9.46
N PHE A 123 9.17 0.22 8.78
CA PHE A 123 9.94 -0.89 8.22
C PHE A 123 10.94 -0.39 7.18
N GLY A 124 10.47 0.32 6.14
CA GLY A 124 11.32 0.78 5.04
C GLY A 124 12.42 1.73 5.51
N ALA A 125 12.08 2.67 6.40
CA ALA A 125 13.04 3.59 6.98
C ALA A 125 14.08 2.87 7.84
N THR A 126 13.65 1.95 8.71
CA THR A 126 14.57 1.18 9.56
C THR A 126 15.49 0.30 8.73
N LEU A 127 14.94 -0.42 7.75
CA LEU A 127 15.74 -1.28 6.87
C LEU A 127 16.79 -0.46 6.12
N SER A 128 16.42 0.69 5.55
CA SER A 128 17.36 1.55 4.82
C SER A 128 18.53 2.05 5.67
N ARG A 129 18.31 2.31 6.97
CA ARG A 129 19.35 2.76 7.89
C ARG A 129 20.25 1.62 8.37
N ALA A 130 19.67 0.44 8.61
CA ALA A 130 20.35 -0.68 9.24
C ALA A 130 21.03 -1.64 8.25
N ALA A 131 20.50 -1.77 7.03
CA ALA A 131 21.02 -2.69 6.03
C ALA A 131 22.42 -2.29 5.55
N ARG A 132 23.23 -3.30 5.24
CA ARG A 132 24.56 -3.11 4.66
C ARG A 132 24.49 -2.73 3.18
N ASP A 133 23.59 -3.38 2.45
CA ASP A 133 23.33 -3.07 1.04
C ASP A 133 22.45 -1.83 0.93
N PRO A 134 22.65 -0.96 -0.09
CA PRO A 134 21.78 0.18 -0.32
C PRO A 134 20.33 -0.22 -0.55
N VAL A 135 19.40 0.49 0.06
CA VAL A 135 17.96 0.28 -0.04
C VAL A 135 17.31 1.52 -0.65
N SER A 136 16.41 1.34 -1.60
CA SER A 136 15.55 2.40 -2.14
C SER A 136 14.16 2.29 -1.53
N PRO A 137 13.83 3.04 -0.47
CA PRO A 137 12.47 3.13 0.03
C PRO A 137 11.62 3.95 -0.95
N VAL A 138 10.63 3.31 -1.56
CA VAL A 138 9.71 3.89 -2.54
C VAL A 138 8.37 4.10 -1.86
N ALA A 139 8.05 5.34 -1.49
CA ALA A 139 6.74 5.67 -0.93
C ALA A 139 5.68 5.63 -2.04
N THR A 140 4.55 4.96 -1.81
CA THR A 140 3.44 4.91 -2.79
C THR A 140 2.14 5.50 -2.25
N PHE A 141 2.22 6.36 -1.25
CA PHE A 141 1.04 6.93 -0.57
C PHE A 141 0.43 8.08 -1.40
N ASN A 142 -0.78 7.85 -1.91
CA ASN A 142 -1.44 8.75 -2.85
C ASN A 142 -2.84 9.19 -2.40
N ASN A 143 -2.99 9.42 -1.10
CA ASN A 143 -4.14 10.02 -0.48
C ASN A 143 -3.82 11.43 0.05
N TRP A 144 -4.88 12.17 0.36
CA TRP A 144 -4.81 13.43 1.10
C TRP A 144 -5.33 13.19 2.52
N PRO A 145 -4.65 13.70 3.55
CA PRO A 145 -5.18 13.63 4.90
C PRO A 145 -6.34 14.63 5.05
N GLY A 146 -7.27 14.34 5.96
CA GLY A 146 -8.31 15.27 6.35
C GLY A 146 -8.97 14.91 7.67
N ASP A 147 -9.82 15.81 8.14
CA ASP A 147 -10.65 15.56 9.31
C ASP A 147 -11.69 14.48 8.96
N ASP A 148 -11.96 13.57 9.91
CA ASP A 148 -12.97 12.51 9.80
C ASP A 148 -12.82 11.66 8.51
N GLU A 149 -11.64 11.08 8.31
CA GLU A 149 -11.29 10.30 7.12
C GLU A 149 -11.61 8.79 7.23
N MET A 150 -11.92 8.15 6.09
CA MET A 150 -12.15 6.70 6.04
C MET A 150 -10.88 5.88 6.34
N VAL A 151 -9.74 6.33 5.82
CA VAL A 151 -8.43 5.72 6.05
C VAL A 151 -7.59 6.70 6.86
N PRO A 152 -7.01 6.33 8.01
CA PRO A 152 -6.26 7.25 8.87
C PRO A 152 -4.88 7.60 8.27
N ALA A 153 -4.87 8.43 7.23
CA ALA A 153 -3.71 8.93 6.52
C ALA A 153 -2.77 9.74 7.42
N GLU A 154 -3.30 10.39 8.47
CA GLU A 154 -2.50 11.13 9.45
C GLU A 154 -1.47 10.24 10.16
N GLU A 155 -1.71 8.94 10.31
CA GLU A 155 -0.74 8.00 10.87
C GLU A 155 0.47 7.81 9.96
N THR A 156 0.20 7.54 8.68
CA THR A 156 1.26 7.38 7.67
C THR A 156 2.03 8.69 7.54
N LEU A 157 1.35 9.83 7.58
CA LEU A 157 1.98 11.14 7.59
C LEU A 157 2.88 11.34 8.83
N ALA A 158 2.42 10.99 10.02
CA ALA A 158 3.20 11.06 11.25
C ALA A 158 4.47 10.22 11.16
N ALA A 159 4.39 9.00 10.61
CA ALA A 159 5.54 8.15 10.37
C ALA A 159 6.51 8.79 9.35
N LEU A 160 6.01 9.32 8.23
CA LEU A 160 6.87 9.97 7.21
C LEU A 160 7.62 11.18 7.77
N VAL A 161 6.98 11.94 8.66
CA VAL A 161 7.59 13.10 9.33
C VAL A 161 8.68 12.68 10.30
N THR A 162 8.44 11.62 11.08
CA THR A 162 9.29 11.24 12.22
C THR A 162 10.36 10.20 11.89
N MET A 163 10.17 9.37 10.85
CA MET A 163 10.99 8.20 10.56
C MET A 163 11.73 8.34 9.24
N SER A 164 12.65 9.30 9.14
CA SER A 164 13.37 9.54 7.88
C SER A 164 14.30 8.36 7.51
N PRO A 165 14.30 7.93 6.23
CA PRO A 165 15.16 6.85 5.76
C PRO A 165 16.61 7.33 5.52
N LYS A 166 17.51 6.38 5.30
CA LYS A 166 18.82 6.65 4.68
C LYS A 166 18.69 6.40 3.18
N MET A 167 18.74 7.47 2.38
CA MET A 167 18.63 7.36 0.92
C MET A 167 19.92 6.85 0.28
N PRO A 168 19.81 6.10 -0.84
CA PRO A 168 20.96 5.70 -1.62
C PRO A 168 21.64 6.94 -2.24
N GLY A 169 22.95 6.87 -2.42
CA GLY A 169 23.72 7.94 -3.05
C GLY A 169 23.38 8.10 -4.54
N ALA A 170 23.58 9.29 -5.12
CA ALA A 170 23.29 9.54 -6.54
C ALA A 170 24.11 8.66 -7.52
N THR A 171 25.26 8.16 -7.07
CA THR A 171 26.14 7.25 -7.82
C THR A 171 25.82 5.77 -7.59
N GLU A 172 24.94 5.44 -6.65
CA GLU A 172 24.52 4.07 -6.37
C GLU A 172 23.44 3.69 -7.39
N THR A 173 23.86 2.95 -8.42
CA THR A 173 22.99 2.49 -9.51
C THR A 173 22.25 1.20 -9.18
N ARG A 174 22.61 0.52 -8.09
CA ARG A 174 21.98 -0.72 -7.63
C ARG A 174 21.64 -0.60 -6.14
N SER A 175 20.35 -0.70 -5.85
CA SER A 175 19.79 -0.72 -4.50
C SER A 175 18.58 -1.66 -4.48
N VAL A 176 18.33 -2.27 -3.32
CA VAL A 176 17.17 -3.14 -3.10
C VAL A 176 15.91 -2.27 -3.06
N PRO A 177 14.96 -2.42 -3.99
CA PRO A 177 13.74 -1.63 -3.96
C PRO A 177 12.79 -2.13 -2.87
N VAL A 178 12.25 -1.20 -2.10
CA VAL A 178 11.29 -1.45 -1.02
C VAL A 178 10.10 -0.52 -1.21
N PHE A 179 9.03 -1.03 -1.82
CA PHE A 179 7.81 -0.28 -2.06
C PHE A 179 6.96 -0.32 -0.79
N MET A 180 6.66 0.85 -0.24
CA MET A 180 5.89 1.02 0.99
C MET A 180 4.45 1.36 0.62
N LEU A 181 3.56 0.40 0.81
CA LEU A 181 2.13 0.52 0.56
C LEU A 181 1.41 0.68 1.90
N ASP A 182 0.19 1.19 1.84
CA ASP A 182 -0.72 1.19 2.98
C ASP A 182 -1.78 0.11 2.77
N ALA A 183 -1.79 -0.93 3.59
CA ALA A 183 -2.78 -2.00 3.55
C ALA A 183 -4.21 -1.49 3.72
N TRP A 184 -4.39 -0.32 4.33
CA TRP A 184 -5.70 0.27 4.57
C TRP A 184 -6.21 1.08 3.37
N ARG A 185 -5.41 1.24 2.30
CA ARG A 185 -5.79 2.05 1.12
C ARG A 185 -7.10 1.58 0.45
N LEU A 186 -7.38 0.28 0.52
CA LEU A 186 -8.61 -0.36 0.07
C LEU A 186 -9.46 -0.89 1.25
N ALA A 187 -9.29 -0.37 2.46
CA ALA A 187 -10.18 -0.68 3.58
C ALA A 187 -11.58 -0.14 3.28
N TYR A 188 -12.61 -0.74 3.90
CA TYR A 188 -14.01 -0.31 3.75
C TYR A 188 -14.48 -0.24 2.29
N ARG A 189 -13.87 -1.03 1.40
CA ARG A 189 -14.08 -0.96 -0.06
C ARG A 189 -15.50 -1.31 -0.54
N GLU A 190 -16.28 -1.94 0.33
CA GLU A 190 -17.70 -2.21 0.09
C GLU A 190 -18.63 -1.14 0.66
N ASP A 191 -18.08 -0.23 1.46
CA ASP A 191 -18.84 0.79 2.16
C ASP A 191 -18.92 2.05 1.30
N VAL A 192 -20.05 2.73 1.42
CA VAL A 192 -20.24 4.08 0.91
C VAL A 192 -19.84 5.01 2.03
N ALA A 193 -18.94 5.95 1.75
CA ALA A 193 -18.59 6.98 2.71
C ALA A 193 -19.85 7.76 3.13
N ASP A 194 -20.02 7.96 4.43
CA ASP A 194 -21.04 8.86 4.96
C ASP A 194 -20.78 10.29 4.48
N GLU A 195 -21.82 11.13 4.43
CA GLU A 195 -21.71 12.50 3.91
C GLU A 195 -20.73 13.39 4.70
N GLU A 196 -20.48 13.04 5.96
CA GLU A 196 -19.58 13.76 6.87
C GLU A 196 -18.15 13.18 6.88
N VAL A 197 -17.92 12.04 6.21
CA VAL A 197 -16.63 11.34 6.22
C VAL A 197 -15.87 11.60 4.93
N LEU A 198 -14.61 12.02 5.03
CA LEU A 198 -13.75 12.18 3.87
C LEU A 198 -13.35 10.82 3.29
N ASP A 199 -13.81 10.55 2.08
CA ASP A 199 -13.38 9.39 1.30
C ASP A 199 -11.99 9.62 0.70
N ASN A 200 -10.96 9.33 1.48
CA ASN A 200 -9.55 9.44 1.10
C ASN A 200 -8.95 8.10 0.64
N ARG A 201 -9.78 7.09 0.34
CA ARG A 201 -9.31 5.81 -0.21
C ARG A 201 -8.62 6.03 -1.56
N TYR A 202 -7.60 5.22 -1.84
CA TYR A 202 -6.81 5.33 -3.07
C TYR A 202 -6.34 3.97 -3.56
N MET A 203 -5.97 3.91 -4.83
CA MET A 203 -5.56 2.68 -5.52
C MET A 203 -4.22 2.90 -6.20
N LEU A 204 -3.46 1.82 -6.29
CA LEU A 204 -2.26 1.73 -7.10
C LEU A 204 -2.63 1.17 -8.47
N ASP A 205 -2.38 1.96 -9.52
CA ASP A 205 -2.54 1.50 -10.89
C ASP A 205 -1.31 0.71 -11.34
N ALA A 206 -1.38 0.13 -12.55
CA ALA A 206 -0.27 -0.61 -13.13
C ALA A 206 1.02 0.22 -13.27
N SER A 207 0.93 1.55 -13.37
CA SER A 207 2.11 2.43 -13.47
C SER A 207 2.80 2.67 -12.12
N SER A 208 2.15 2.26 -11.04
CA SER A 208 2.67 2.34 -9.67
C SER A 208 3.68 1.23 -9.37
N PHE A 209 3.85 0.28 -10.29
CA PHE A 209 4.70 -0.88 -10.12
C PHE A 209 5.63 -1.07 -11.33
N PRO A 210 6.85 -1.60 -11.12
CA PRO A 210 7.77 -1.87 -12.22
C PRO A 210 7.25 -2.97 -13.13
N SER A 211 7.45 -2.78 -14.44
CA SER A 211 7.23 -3.84 -15.42
C SER A 211 8.22 -4.98 -15.22
N THR A 212 7.88 -6.17 -15.72
CA THR A 212 8.81 -7.32 -15.63
C THR A 212 10.12 -7.06 -16.37
N LEU A 213 10.11 -6.27 -17.46
CA LEU A 213 11.33 -5.90 -18.17
C LEU A 213 12.26 -5.05 -17.30
N GLU A 214 11.71 -4.13 -16.51
CA GLU A 214 12.49 -3.33 -15.57
C GLU A 214 13.04 -4.16 -14.42
N LEU A 215 12.25 -5.09 -13.88
CA LEU A 215 12.71 -6.04 -12.87
C LEU A 215 13.89 -6.88 -13.39
N GLN A 216 13.74 -7.49 -14.57
CA GLN A 216 14.78 -8.30 -15.19
C GLN A 216 16.04 -7.49 -15.52
N ALA A 217 15.90 -6.25 -15.99
CA ALA A 217 17.03 -5.36 -16.23
C ALA A 217 17.83 -5.04 -14.96
N GLN A 218 17.18 -5.08 -13.80
CA GLN A 218 17.81 -4.91 -12.49
C GLN A 218 18.25 -6.25 -11.84
N GLY A 219 18.06 -7.36 -12.55
CA GLY A 219 18.39 -8.70 -12.07
C GLY A 219 17.45 -9.18 -10.95
N ILE A 220 16.23 -8.66 -10.90
CA ILE A 220 15.20 -9.05 -9.94
C ILE A 220 14.36 -10.18 -10.55
N ASN A 221 14.31 -11.30 -9.84
CA ASN A 221 13.57 -12.53 -10.18
C ASN A 221 12.61 -12.94 -9.05
N HIS A 222 12.66 -12.26 -7.90
CA HIS A 222 11.81 -12.50 -6.74
C HIS A 222 11.07 -11.23 -6.32
N VAL A 223 9.84 -11.40 -5.85
CA VAL A 223 9.08 -10.39 -5.12
C VAL A 223 8.76 -10.94 -3.75
N LEU A 224 9.18 -10.26 -2.69
CA LEU A 224 8.78 -10.54 -1.33
C LEU A 224 7.66 -9.58 -0.93
N TYR A 225 6.44 -10.10 -0.91
CA TYR A 225 5.22 -9.42 -0.48
C TYR A 225 5.04 -9.62 1.02
N VAL A 226 5.19 -8.55 1.79
CA VAL A 226 5.20 -8.58 3.24
C VAL A 226 3.87 -8.05 3.77
N VAL A 227 3.17 -8.87 4.55
CA VAL A 227 1.92 -8.52 5.23
C VAL A 227 2.12 -8.48 6.75
N GLU A 228 1.12 -8.00 7.50
CA GLU A 228 1.22 -7.97 8.96
C GLU A 228 1.16 -9.36 9.60
N SER A 229 0.33 -10.23 9.03
CA SER A 229 -0.02 -11.56 9.53
C SER A 229 -0.51 -12.43 8.38
N LEU A 230 0.05 -13.63 8.22
CA LEU A 230 -0.44 -14.61 7.25
C LEU A 230 -1.78 -15.25 7.67
N ASP A 231 -2.15 -15.16 8.95
CA ASP A 231 -3.44 -15.64 9.44
C ASP A 231 -4.61 -14.78 8.91
N ASP A 232 -4.31 -13.55 8.49
CA ASP A 232 -5.30 -12.55 8.09
C ASP A 232 -5.24 -12.18 6.60
N ALA A 233 -4.25 -12.69 5.87
CA ALA A 233 -4.06 -12.44 4.45
C ALA A 233 -3.55 -13.71 3.74
N GLU A 234 -4.36 -14.21 2.81
CA GLU A 234 -4.03 -15.35 1.95
C GLU A 234 -3.63 -14.92 0.53
N HIS A 235 -4.02 -13.70 0.14
CA HIS A 235 -3.82 -13.16 -1.20
C HIS A 235 -3.20 -11.77 -1.14
N GLU A 236 -2.51 -11.39 -2.21
CA GLU A 236 -2.13 -9.99 -2.44
C GLU A 236 -3.36 -9.09 -2.55
N GLU A 237 -3.20 -7.81 -2.28
CA GLU A 237 -4.27 -6.85 -2.43
C GLU A 237 -4.76 -6.69 -3.88
N ASP A 238 -6.03 -6.34 -4.05
CA ASP A 238 -6.72 -6.33 -5.33
C ASP A 238 -6.08 -5.41 -6.38
N ASP A 239 -5.50 -4.29 -5.95
CA ASP A 239 -4.80 -3.36 -6.85
C ASP A 239 -3.36 -3.80 -7.20
N VAL A 240 -2.81 -4.78 -6.49
CA VAL A 240 -1.51 -5.40 -6.79
C VAL A 240 -1.67 -6.60 -7.73
N HIS A 241 -2.85 -7.23 -7.74
CA HIS A 241 -3.13 -8.48 -8.44
C HIS A 241 -2.64 -8.52 -9.90
N ALA A 242 -2.96 -7.49 -10.68
CA ALA A 242 -2.61 -7.45 -12.11
C ALA A 242 -1.08 -7.39 -12.34
N ALA A 243 -0.35 -6.64 -11.51
CA ALA A 243 1.10 -6.58 -11.58
C ALA A 243 1.72 -7.92 -11.16
N ALA A 244 1.25 -8.50 -10.04
CA ALA A 244 1.72 -9.79 -9.53
C ALA A 244 1.51 -10.93 -10.53
N ARG A 245 0.35 -10.98 -11.20
CA ARG A 245 0.07 -11.91 -12.31
C ARG A 245 1.08 -11.78 -13.44
N THR A 246 1.36 -10.54 -13.85
CA THR A 246 2.26 -10.24 -14.97
C THR A 246 3.69 -10.65 -14.64
N TRP A 247 4.13 -10.40 -13.40
CA TRP A 247 5.43 -10.87 -12.89
C TRP A 247 5.52 -12.39 -12.90
N GLN A 248 4.53 -13.08 -12.33
CA GLN A 248 4.48 -14.55 -12.26
C GLN A 248 4.51 -15.19 -13.65
N GLN A 249 3.73 -14.68 -14.61
CA GLN A 249 3.70 -15.19 -15.99
C GLN A 249 5.04 -15.05 -16.70
N ALA A 250 5.84 -14.06 -16.32
CA ALA A 250 7.16 -13.81 -16.87
C ALA A 250 8.30 -14.45 -16.05
N GLY A 251 7.96 -15.32 -15.09
CA GLY A 251 8.92 -16.12 -14.32
C GLY A 251 9.49 -15.45 -13.08
N VAL A 252 9.01 -14.27 -12.70
CA VAL A 252 9.34 -13.65 -11.41
C VAL A 252 8.50 -14.34 -10.33
N THR A 253 9.15 -14.92 -9.33
CA THR A 253 8.44 -15.65 -8.26
C THR A 253 7.98 -14.70 -7.17
N VAL A 254 6.70 -14.72 -6.85
CA VAL A 254 6.14 -13.96 -5.72
C VAL A 254 6.10 -14.84 -4.49
N HIS A 255 6.58 -14.31 -3.38
CA HIS A 255 6.56 -14.94 -2.06
C HIS A 255 5.77 -14.05 -1.10
N MET A 256 4.93 -14.62 -0.25
CA MET A 256 4.20 -13.89 0.78
C MET A 256 4.68 -14.31 2.17
N VAL A 257 5.08 -13.33 2.98
CA VAL A 257 5.57 -13.54 4.34
C VAL A 257 4.96 -12.50 5.27
N ASP A 258 5.00 -12.76 6.58
CA ASP A 258 4.58 -11.78 7.57
C ASP A 258 5.72 -11.25 8.45
N LEU A 259 5.38 -10.28 9.30
CA LEU A 259 6.31 -9.71 10.26
C LEU A 259 6.85 -10.74 11.26
N SER A 260 6.05 -11.73 11.66
CA SER A 260 6.47 -12.75 12.64
C SER A 260 7.56 -13.65 12.07
N TRP A 261 7.42 -14.05 10.81
CA TRP A 261 8.42 -14.82 10.09
C TRP A 261 9.73 -14.03 9.95
N LEU A 262 9.65 -12.77 9.54
CA LEU A 262 10.84 -11.91 9.42
C LEU A 262 11.58 -11.73 10.76
N GLN A 263 10.86 -11.64 11.87
CA GLN A 263 11.44 -11.55 13.21
C GLN A 263 12.14 -12.84 13.66
N SER A 264 11.79 -13.98 13.06
CA SER A 264 12.39 -15.28 13.38
C SER A 264 13.70 -15.56 12.62
N LEU A 265 14.06 -14.71 11.65
CA LEU A 265 15.25 -14.91 10.83
C LEU A 265 16.53 -14.88 11.69
N SER A 266 17.47 -15.76 11.35
CA SER A 266 18.80 -15.80 11.98
C SER A 266 19.87 -16.10 10.94
N ALA A 267 20.97 -15.34 10.97
CA ALA A 267 22.07 -15.50 10.02
C ALA A 267 22.93 -16.75 10.31
N PRO A 268 23.55 -17.39 9.30
CA PRO A 268 23.46 -17.08 7.87
C PRO A 268 22.17 -17.61 7.22
N LEU A 269 21.64 -16.89 6.22
CA LEU A 269 20.43 -17.27 5.50
C LEU A 269 20.74 -17.89 4.13
N ASP A 270 20.02 -18.96 3.82
CA ASP A 270 19.84 -19.48 2.46
C ASP A 270 18.43 -19.06 2.00
N TRP A 271 18.35 -17.97 1.23
CA TRP A 271 17.08 -17.38 0.81
C TRP A 271 16.24 -18.32 -0.06
N ASP A 272 16.87 -19.13 -0.91
CA ASP A 272 16.17 -20.09 -1.78
C ASP A 272 15.51 -21.20 -0.95
N MET A 273 16.19 -21.66 0.09
CA MET A 273 15.63 -22.63 1.02
C MET A 273 14.52 -22.01 1.88
N MET A 274 14.75 -20.82 2.43
CA MET A 274 13.83 -20.15 3.36
C MET A 274 12.52 -19.72 2.69
N LEU A 275 12.57 -19.25 1.43
CA LEU A 275 11.39 -18.77 0.72
C LEU A 275 10.61 -19.89 0.01
N ARG A 276 11.14 -21.11 -0.06
CA ARG A 276 10.51 -22.23 -0.78
C ARG A 276 9.06 -22.46 -0.37
N ASP A 277 8.79 -22.40 0.93
CA ASP A 277 7.48 -22.72 1.52
C ASP A 277 6.53 -21.51 1.54
N TYR A 278 7.02 -20.32 1.16
CA TYR A 278 6.28 -19.06 1.18
C TYR A 278 5.90 -18.57 -0.23
N ARG A 279 6.05 -19.42 -1.24
CA ARG A 279 5.68 -19.10 -2.61
C ARG A 279 4.16 -18.84 -2.70
N LEU A 280 3.81 -17.65 -3.15
CA LEU A 280 2.43 -17.28 -3.45
C LEU A 280 2.14 -17.59 -4.92
N VAL A 281 1.10 -18.39 -5.17
CA VAL A 281 0.60 -18.65 -6.53
C VAL A 281 -0.51 -17.65 -6.83
N ILE A 282 -0.26 -16.72 -7.76
CA ILE A 282 -1.23 -15.71 -8.15
C ILE A 282 -2.24 -16.32 -9.13
N GLU A 283 -3.34 -16.85 -8.59
CA GLU A 283 -4.41 -17.48 -9.37
C GLU A 283 -5.33 -16.45 -10.04
N PRO A 284 -5.96 -16.78 -11.17
CA PRO A 284 -7.01 -15.94 -11.71
C PRO A 284 -8.19 -15.71 -10.77
N ARG A 285 -8.39 -14.45 -10.36
CA ARG A 285 -9.55 -14.03 -9.57
C ARG A 285 -10.13 -12.71 -10.08
N GLN A 286 -11.42 -12.51 -9.84
CA GLN A 286 -12.02 -11.19 -9.96
C GLN A 286 -11.57 -10.33 -8.79
N THR A 287 -11.27 -9.07 -9.07
CA THR A 287 -10.85 -8.09 -8.07
C THR A 287 -11.87 -6.97 -7.98
N ILE A 288 -11.89 -6.24 -6.86
CA ILE A 288 -12.78 -5.10 -6.71
C ILE A 288 -12.50 -3.98 -7.72
N VAL A 289 -11.29 -3.93 -8.26
CA VAL A 289 -10.88 -2.98 -9.31
C VAL A 289 -11.70 -3.19 -10.60
N GLU A 290 -12.19 -4.41 -10.82
CA GLU A 290 -13.04 -4.78 -11.96
C GLU A 290 -14.54 -4.56 -11.67
N ASP A 291 -14.94 -4.31 -10.42
CA ASP A 291 -16.33 -4.06 -10.03
C ASP A 291 -16.75 -2.62 -10.40
N PRO A 292 -17.72 -2.42 -11.31
CA PRO A 292 -18.24 -1.07 -11.60
C PRO A 292 -18.90 -0.42 -10.36
N GLY A 293 -19.43 -1.23 -9.45
CA GLY A 293 -20.02 -0.77 -8.20
C GLY A 293 -18.99 -0.10 -7.29
N PHE A 294 -17.75 -0.58 -7.29
CA PHE A 294 -16.66 -0.01 -6.48
C PHE A 294 -16.50 1.48 -6.74
N TYR A 295 -16.33 1.88 -8.00
CA TYR A 295 -16.20 3.29 -8.37
C TYR A 295 -17.45 4.13 -8.08
N ALA A 296 -18.63 3.52 -8.08
CA ALA A 296 -19.87 4.21 -7.73
C ALA A 296 -20.02 4.46 -6.21
N ARG A 297 -19.38 3.63 -5.37
CA ARG A 297 -19.33 3.79 -3.91
C ARG A 297 -18.32 4.85 -3.47
N SER A 298 -17.35 5.15 -4.32
CA SER A 298 -16.26 6.08 -4.02
C SER A 298 -16.62 7.52 -4.40
N GLN A 299 -17.04 8.34 -3.44
CA GLN A 299 -17.51 9.71 -3.68
C GLN A 299 -16.36 10.74 -3.79
N GLY A 300 -15.26 10.39 -4.46
CA GLY A 300 -14.10 11.28 -4.64
C GLY A 300 -12.74 10.62 -4.39
N GLY A 301 -12.70 9.50 -3.68
CA GLY A 301 -11.51 8.63 -3.58
C GLY A 301 -11.19 7.99 -4.93
N PHE A 302 -9.93 7.68 -5.21
CA PHE A 302 -9.40 7.04 -6.45
C PHE A 302 -9.14 7.89 -7.70
N GLY A 303 -9.39 9.21 -7.73
CA GLY A 303 -8.91 10.09 -8.83
C GLY A 303 -9.32 9.67 -10.25
N GLY A 304 -10.43 8.93 -10.41
CA GLY A 304 -10.84 8.33 -11.68
C GLY A 304 -11.56 9.29 -12.64
N ARG A 305 -11.25 9.18 -13.94
CA ARG A 305 -11.87 9.87 -15.09
C ARG A 305 -13.35 9.53 -15.36
N HIS A 306 -14.04 8.87 -14.44
CA HIS A 306 -15.42 8.39 -14.59
C HIS A 306 -16.36 8.88 -13.49
N GLY A 307 -16.32 10.19 -13.20
CA GLY A 307 -17.52 10.89 -12.77
C GLY A 307 -18.51 11.03 -13.92
N LEU A 308 -19.00 9.91 -14.48
CA LEU A 308 -20.16 9.98 -15.36
C LEU A 308 -21.40 10.13 -14.48
N PRO A 309 -22.32 11.04 -14.83
CA PRO A 309 -23.56 11.19 -14.09
C PRO A 309 -24.29 9.85 -14.16
N SER A 310 -24.47 9.21 -13.01
CA SER A 310 -25.45 8.14 -12.90
C SER A 310 -26.77 8.68 -13.44
N PRO A 311 -27.40 8.04 -14.44
CA PRO A 311 -28.72 8.45 -14.90
C PRO A 311 -29.81 8.27 -13.83
N PHE A 312 -29.45 7.77 -12.64
CA PHE A 312 -30.36 7.45 -11.55
C PHE A 312 -30.19 8.28 -10.27
N ARG A 313 -29.34 9.33 -10.23
CA ARG A 313 -29.40 10.32 -9.15
C ARG A 313 -30.11 11.59 -9.60
N TYR A 314 -31.40 11.64 -9.29
CA TYR A 314 -32.22 12.85 -9.33
C TYR A 314 -31.61 13.93 -8.40
N GLY A 315 -31.30 15.09 -8.97
CA GLY A 315 -31.38 16.39 -8.30
C GLY A 315 -30.38 16.70 -7.18
N GLY A 316 -29.23 17.27 -7.54
CA GLY A 316 -28.34 17.94 -6.60
C GLY A 316 -27.30 18.77 -7.32
N SER A 317 -27.64 20.02 -7.65
CA SER A 317 -26.72 20.97 -8.27
C SER A 317 -25.68 21.46 -7.26
N TYR A 318 -24.45 20.93 -7.31
CA TYR A 318 -23.30 21.56 -6.68
C TYR A 318 -22.42 22.23 -7.74
N ARG A 319 -22.37 23.57 -7.70
CA ARG A 319 -21.36 24.39 -8.37
C ARG A 319 -20.06 24.27 -7.57
N GLY A 320 -19.17 23.38 -7.98
CA GLY A 320 -17.78 23.35 -7.53
C GLY A 320 -16.90 24.20 -8.44
N VAL A 321 -16.27 25.22 -7.86
CA VAL A 321 -15.34 26.14 -8.52
C VAL A 321 -14.04 25.40 -8.82
N GLY A 322 -13.68 25.28 -10.10
CA GLY A 322 -12.41 24.70 -10.52
C GLY A 322 -11.25 25.66 -10.27
N HIS A 323 -10.22 25.18 -9.59
CA HIS A 323 -8.86 25.70 -9.71
C HIS A 323 -8.00 24.61 -10.35
N GLY A 324 -7.80 24.77 -11.66
CA GLY A 324 -6.72 24.12 -12.38
C GLY A 324 -5.43 24.90 -12.15
N GLY A 325 -4.40 24.20 -11.70
CA GLY A 325 -3.02 24.68 -11.73
C GLY A 325 -2.22 23.71 -12.59
N GLY A 326 -2.03 24.06 -13.87
CA GLY A 326 -1.01 23.46 -14.71
C GLY A 326 0.31 24.19 -14.48
N GLY A 327 1.38 23.41 -14.35
CA GLY A 327 2.78 23.83 -14.24
C GLY A 327 3.65 22.60 -14.19
#